data_AF-A0A3D3TJ79-F1
#
_entry.id   AF-A0A3D3TJ79-F1
#
_cell.length_a   1.000
_cell.length_b   1.000
_cell.length_c   1.000
_cell.angle_alpha   90.00
_cell.angle_beta   90.00
_cell.angle_gamma   90.00
#
_symmetry.space_group_name_H-M   'P 1'
#
loop_
_entity.id
_entity.type
_entity.pdbx_description
1 polymer ?
#
loop_
_entity_poly.entity_id
_entity_poly.type
_entity_poly.pdbx_seq_one_letter_code
_entity_poly.pdbx_strand_id
1 'polypeptide(L)'
;PKIALEKMSMEEVDKFIEERIRRKIVVVGASTGTDAHTVGIDAIMNMKGFAGHYGLERYKNIDAYNLGSQVQNEELVAKAIELSADAILISQTVTAKNVHLKNMTSLVELLEAENLRKRIILVAGGARITHELAKELGYDAGFGPGTFAEDVASFIVHRLESMA
;
A
#
# COMPACT_ATOMS: atom_id res chain seq x y z
N PRO A 1 5.41 -0.26 -17.99
CA PRO A 1 6.25 0.78 -17.36
C PRO A 1 6.49 0.48 -15.88
N LYS A 2 7.77 0.25 -15.52
CA LYS A 2 8.20 0.24 -14.12
C LYS A 2 8.07 1.65 -13.54
N ILE A 3 7.76 1.74 -12.25
CA ILE A 3 7.75 2.98 -11.49
C ILE A 3 9.15 3.60 -11.56
N ALA A 4 9.28 4.79 -12.15
CA ALA A 4 10.54 5.51 -12.28
C ALA A 4 10.77 6.42 -11.07
N LEU A 5 10.88 5.82 -9.89
CA LEU A 5 11.22 6.53 -8.65
C LEU A 5 12.60 6.11 -8.18
N GLU A 6 13.31 7.05 -7.57
CA GLU A 6 14.55 6.77 -6.86
C GLU A 6 14.24 5.83 -5.70
N LYS A 7 14.95 4.71 -5.66
CA LYS A 7 14.82 3.73 -4.59
C LYS A 7 15.67 4.22 -3.42
N MET A 8 15.03 4.48 -2.29
CA MET A 8 15.68 4.81 -1.03
C MET A 8 15.83 3.56 -0.16
N SER A 9 16.89 3.50 0.64
CA SER A 9 17.03 2.59 1.77
C SER A 9 16.07 2.94 2.91
N MET A 10 15.95 2.07 3.91
CA MET A 10 15.10 2.30 5.08
C MET A 10 15.51 3.57 5.84
N GLU A 11 16.82 3.76 6.04
CA GLU A 11 17.36 4.93 6.72
C GLU A 11 17.13 6.22 5.92
N GLU A 12 17.24 6.15 4.59
CA GLU A 12 16.95 7.29 3.71
C GLU A 12 15.47 7.65 3.74
N VAL A 13 14.57 6.66 3.74
CA VAL A 13 13.12 6.89 3.92
C VAL A 13 12.86 7.55 5.26
N ASP A 14 13.40 7.02 6.36
CA ASP A 14 13.18 7.59 7.70
C ASP A 14 13.68 9.03 7.79
N LYS A 15 14.86 9.33 7.21
CA LYS A 15 15.40 10.68 7.13
C LYS A 15 14.54 11.61 6.26
N PHE A 16 14.06 11.11 5.12
CA PHE A 16 13.16 11.86 4.24
C PHE A 16 11.89 12.28 4.98
N ILE A 17 11.30 11.36 5.74
CA ILE A 17 10.10 11.64 6.54
C ILE A 17 10.41 12.71 7.59
N GLU A 18 11.53 12.62 8.31
CA GLU A 18 11.93 13.61 9.32
C GLU A 18 12.14 15.02 8.73
N GLU A 19 12.81 15.13 7.59
CA GLU A 19 13.20 16.43 7.03
C GLU A 19 12.07 17.10 6.23
N ARG A 20 11.33 16.31 5.45
CA ARG A 20 10.37 16.79 4.45
C ARG A 20 8.92 16.72 4.91
N ILE A 21 8.53 15.63 5.58
CA ILE A 21 7.14 15.38 5.99
C ILE A 21 6.90 15.83 7.44
N ARG A 22 7.90 15.73 8.31
CA ARG A 22 7.95 16.24 9.69
C ARG A 22 6.88 15.68 10.63
N ARG A 23 6.35 14.50 10.31
CA ARG A 23 5.49 13.69 11.17
C ARG A 23 5.58 12.23 10.74
N LYS A 24 5.18 11.32 11.62
CA LYS A 24 5.01 9.92 11.24
C LYS A 24 3.95 9.76 10.15
N ILE A 25 4.15 8.76 9.31
CA ILE A 25 3.21 8.34 8.28
C ILE A 25 2.45 7.13 8.78
N VAL A 26 1.13 7.11 8.56
CA VAL A 26 0.28 5.97 8.90
C VAL A 26 -0.05 5.17 7.65
N VAL A 27 0.29 3.88 7.65
CA VAL A 27 0.04 2.97 6.52
C VAL A 27 -0.82 1.80 7.00
N VAL A 28 -1.97 1.59 6.36
CA VAL A 28 -2.84 0.45 6.64
C VAL A 28 -2.81 -0.50 5.46
N GLY A 29 -2.75 -1.81 5.69
CA GLY A 29 -2.79 -2.75 4.58
C GLY A 29 -3.36 -4.11 4.91
N ALA A 30 -3.80 -4.80 3.86
CA ALA A 30 -4.47 -6.08 3.96
C ALA A 30 -4.49 -6.83 2.62
N SER A 31 -4.64 -8.15 2.67
CA SER A 31 -5.20 -8.92 1.56
C SER A 31 -6.72 -8.84 1.61
N THR A 32 -7.33 -8.15 0.64
CA THR A 32 -8.74 -7.77 0.70
C THR A 32 -9.69 -8.73 -0.01
N GLY A 33 -10.96 -8.67 0.36
CA GLY A 33 -12.04 -9.48 -0.20
C GLY A 33 -12.02 -10.89 0.35
N THR A 34 -12.03 -11.90 -0.53
CA THR A 34 -11.99 -13.32 -0.13
C THR A 34 -10.59 -13.93 -0.21
N ASP A 35 -9.56 -13.12 -0.46
CA ASP A 35 -8.20 -13.60 -0.66
C ASP A 35 -7.50 -13.88 0.68
N ALA A 36 -7.15 -15.15 0.92
CA ALA A 36 -6.47 -15.61 2.13
C ALA A 36 -4.93 -15.55 2.04
N HIS A 37 -4.36 -15.15 0.90
CA HIS A 37 -2.91 -15.14 0.71
C HIS A 37 -2.29 -13.90 1.36
N THR A 38 -1.55 -14.06 2.46
CA THR A 38 -0.88 -12.95 3.16
C THR A 38 0.59 -12.76 2.79
N VAL A 39 1.26 -13.79 2.25
CA VAL A 39 2.73 -13.78 2.05
C VAL A 39 3.23 -12.52 1.36
N GLY A 40 2.49 -12.03 0.35
CA GLY A 40 2.84 -10.80 -0.37
C GLY A 40 2.71 -9.53 0.47
N ILE A 41 1.61 -9.36 1.21
CA ILE A 41 1.43 -8.17 2.07
C ILE A 41 2.36 -8.24 3.29
N ASP A 42 2.55 -9.43 3.87
CA ASP A 42 3.46 -9.67 4.99
C ASP A 42 4.91 -9.37 4.64
N ALA A 43 5.33 -9.66 3.41
CA ALA A 43 6.67 -9.33 2.91
C ALA A 43 6.95 -7.81 2.89
N ILE A 44 5.89 -7.00 2.74
CA ILE A 44 5.98 -5.54 2.69
C ILE A 44 5.77 -4.94 4.08
N MET A 45 4.79 -5.42 4.86
CA MET A 45 4.39 -4.78 6.11
C MET A 45 5.15 -5.27 7.32
N ASN A 46 5.34 -6.59 7.48
CA ASN A 46 5.77 -7.15 8.75
C ASN A 46 7.24 -6.82 9.07
N MET A 47 7.55 -6.68 10.36
CA MET A 47 8.88 -6.36 10.90
C MET A 47 10.05 -7.15 10.27
N LYS A 48 9.85 -8.42 9.93
CA LYS A 48 10.87 -9.29 9.30
C LYS A 48 11.10 -8.98 7.83
N GLY A 49 10.06 -8.51 7.14
CA GLY A 49 10.00 -8.35 5.69
C GLY A 49 10.37 -9.61 4.91
N PHE A 50 11.08 -9.47 3.80
CA PHE A 50 11.38 -10.57 2.87
C PHE A 50 12.79 -10.47 2.28
N ALA A 51 13.47 -11.61 2.15
CA ALA A 51 14.80 -11.74 1.52
C ALA A 51 15.88 -10.75 2.04
N GLY A 52 15.82 -10.39 3.33
CA GLY A 52 16.78 -9.44 3.94
C GLY A 52 16.35 -7.98 3.86
N HIS A 53 15.22 -7.68 3.20
CA HIS A 53 14.59 -6.37 3.17
C HIS A 53 13.54 -6.29 4.29
N TYR A 54 13.72 -5.38 5.24
CA TYR A 54 12.78 -5.23 6.36
C TYR A 54 11.46 -4.60 5.92
N GLY A 55 10.36 -5.04 6.51
CA GLY A 55 9.03 -4.48 6.23
C GLY A 55 8.78 -3.14 6.92
N LEU A 56 7.68 -2.49 6.54
CA LEU A 56 7.31 -1.13 6.98
C LEU A 56 7.20 -0.97 8.49
N GLU A 57 6.81 -2.01 9.24
CA GLU A 57 6.79 -2.00 10.71
C GLU A 57 8.17 -1.77 11.34
N ARG A 58 9.27 -2.01 10.59
CA ARG A 58 10.65 -1.76 11.06
C ARG A 58 11.05 -0.28 10.99
N TYR A 59 10.39 0.49 10.14
CA TYR A 59 10.74 1.88 9.85
C TYR A 59 10.38 2.73 11.05
N LYS A 60 11.28 3.63 11.46
CA LYS A 60 11.09 4.44 12.67
C LYS A 60 9.90 5.39 12.54
N ASN A 61 9.74 5.97 11.35
CA ASN A 61 8.80 7.05 11.08
C ASN A 61 7.56 6.61 10.29
N ILE A 62 7.31 5.30 10.20
CA ILE A 62 6.10 4.72 9.61
C ILE A 62 5.38 3.89 10.68
N ASP A 63 4.13 4.23 10.97
CA ASP A 63 3.24 3.41 11.77
C ASP A 63 2.42 2.52 10.81
N ALA A 64 2.85 1.25 10.68
CA ALA A 64 2.25 0.28 9.77
C ALA A 64 1.26 -0.64 10.49
N TYR A 65 0.06 -0.80 9.93
CA TYR A 65 -1.03 -1.61 10.48
C TYR A 65 -1.47 -2.68 9.47
N ASN A 66 -0.94 -3.90 9.61
CA ASN A 66 -1.32 -5.04 8.79
C ASN A 66 -2.56 -5.72 9.37
N LEU A 67 -3.67 -5.70 8.62
CA LEU A 67 -4.94 -6.31 9.01
C LEU A 67 -5.06 -7.79 8.60
N GLY A 68 -4.04 -8.34 7.95
CA GLY A 68 -3.99 -9.75 7.55
C GLY A 68 -4.73 -10.01 6.24
N SER A 69 -5.59 -11.03 6.22
CA SER A 69 -6.27 -11.48 5.00
C SER A 69 -7.78 -11.59 5.14
N GLN A 70 -8.44 -11.71 3.99
CA GLN A 70 -9.90 -11.76 3.87
C GLN A 70 -10.62 -10.54 4.47
N VAL A 71 -9.93 -9.39 4.50
CA VAL A 71 -10.44 -8.14 5.04
C VAL A 71 -11.40 -7.50 4.04
N GLN A 72 -12.61 -7.15 4.47
CA GLN A 72 -13.57 -6.47 3.61
C GLN A 72 -13.13 -5.02 3.35
N ASN A 73 -13.49 -4.47 2.18
CA ASN A 73 -13.08 -3.11 1.82
C ASN A 73 -13.64 -2.08 2.82
N GLU A 74 -14.85 -2.29 3.32
CA GLU A 74 -15.50 -1.46 4.33
C GLU A 74 -14.72 -1.45 5.64
N GLU A 75 -14.23 -2.62 6.07
CA GLU A 75 -13.41 -2.75 7.28
C GLU A 75 -12.06 -2.05 7.11
N LEU A 76 -11.41 -2.25 5.94
CA LEU A 76 -10.14 -1.59 5.63
C LEU A 76 -10.30 -0.06 5.60
N VAL A 77 -11.35 0.46 4.96
CA VAL A 77 -11.63 1.90 4.88
C VAL A 77 -11.99 2.46 6.25
N ALA A 78 -12.82 1.77 7.04
CA ALA A 78 -13.13 2.18 8.40
C ALA A 78 -11.88 2.29 9.27
N LYS A 79 -10.96 1.32 9.15
CA LYS A 79 -9.68 1.36 9.87
C LYS A 79 -8.76 2.47 9.40
N ALA A 80 -8.74 2.74 8.09
CA ALA A 80 -8.00 3.85 7.52
C ALA A 80 -8.52 5.21 8.04
N ILE A 81 -9.83 5.37 8.18
CA ILE A 81 -10.45 6.57 8.78
C ILE A 81 -10.08 6.68 10.26
N GLU A 82 -10.26 5.60 11.03
CA GLU A 82 -9.96 5.56 12.47
C GLU A 82 -8.53 6.02 12.76
N LEU A 83 -7.58 5.55 11.96
CA LEU A 83 -6.15 5.83 12.14
C LEU A 83 -5.67 7.07 11.38
N SER A 84 -6.54 7.76 10.64
CA SER A 84 -6.17 8.87 9.74
C SER A 84 -5.02 8.49 8.79
N ALA A 85 -5.18 7.35 8.12
CA ALA A 85 -4.14 6.76 7.28
C ALA A 85 -3.75 7.67 6.11
N ASP A 86 -2.44 7.74 5.86
CA ASP A 86 -1.85 8.43 4.73
C ASP A 86 -1.85 7.56 3.46
N ALA A 87 -1.71 6.24 3.66
CA ALA A 87 -1.70 5.27 2.58
C ALA A 87 -2.47 3.99 2.93
N ILE A 88 -3.10 3.41 1.90
CA ILE A 88 -3.71 2.08 1.94
C ILE A 88 -2.97 1.17 0.96
N LEU A 89 -2.51 0.01 1.47
CA LEU A 89 -1.88 -1.05 0.69
C LEU A 89 -2.78 -2.26 0.62
N ILE A 90 -3.17 -2.69 -0.58
CA ILE A 90 -3.89 -3.96 -0.75
C ILE A 90 -3.05 -5.00 -1.48
N SER A 91 -3.25 -6.27 -1.12
CA SER A 91 -2.72 -7.40 -1.89
C SER A 91 -3.83 -8.22 -2.54
N GLN A 92 -3.65 -8.58 -3.80
CA GLN A 92 -4.56 -9.44 -4.57
C GLN A 92 -3.77 -10.51 -5.34
N THR A 93 -4.01 -11.77 -4.98
CA THR A 93 -3.37 -12.94 -5.59
C THR A 93 -4.38 -13.74 -6.43
N VAL A 94 -5.62 -13.88 -5.96
CA VAL A 94 -6.66 -14.64 -6.65
C VAL A 94 -7.24 -13.83 -7.81
N THR A 95 -6.97 -14.28 -9.03
CA THR A 95 -7.41 -13.60 -10.26
C THR A 95 -8.53 -14.30 -11.01
N ALA A 96 -8.94 -15.51 -10.57
CA ALA A 96 -9.97 -16.30 -11.22
C ALA A 96 -11.26 -15.49 -11.41
N LYS A 97 -11.88 -15.56 -12.60
CA LYS A 97 -13.12 -14.84 -12.95
C LYS A 97 -13.04 -13.31 -12.69
N ASN A 98 -11.83 -12.74 -12.73
CA ASN A 98 -11.59 -11.31 -12.52
C ASN A 98 -12.08 -10.79 -11.16
N VAL A 99 -12.06 -11.62 -10.11
CA VAL A 99 -12.50 -11.20 -8.76
C VAL A 99 -11.67 -10.04 -8.20
N HIS A 100 -10.35 -10.08 -8.41
CA HIS A 100 -9.45 -8.97 -8.04
C HIS A 100 -9.86 -7.63 -8.67
N LEU A 101 -10.22 -7.59 -9.96
CA LEU A 101 -10.63 -6.35 -10.62
C LEU A 101 -11.87 -5.76 -9.96
N LYS A 102 -12.89 -6.59 -9.71
CA LYS A 102 -14.14 -6.14 -9.06
C LYS A 102 -13.88 -5.62 -7.65
N ASN A 103 -13.06 -6.34 -6.87
CA ASN A 103 -12.71 -5.96 -5.51
C ASN A 103 -11.87 -4.67 -5.45
N MET A 104 -10.96 -4.49 -6.40
CA MET A 104 -10.16 -3.28 -6.52
C MET A 104 -11.00 -2.07 -6.92
N THR A 105 -11.88 -2.23 -7.92
CA THR A 105 -12.82 -1.18 -8.34
C THR A 105 -13.74 -0.78 -7.20
N SER A 106 -14.32 -1.73 -6.46
CA SER A 106 -15.22 -1.40 -5.36
C SER A 106 -14.52 -0.66 -4.21
N LEU A 107 -13.24 -0.93 -3.96
CA LEU A 107 -12.46 -0.15 -2.97
C LEU A 107 -12.29 1.31 -3.41
N VAL A 108 -12.02 1.54 -4.69
CA VAL A 108 -11.89 2.90 -5.24
C VAL A 108 -13.22 3.65 -5.13
N GLU A 109 -14.32 3.02 -5.55
CA GLU A 109 -15.67 3.59 -5.46
C GLU A 109 -16.04 3.94 -4.00
N LEU A 110 -15.68 3.07 -3.05
CA LEU A 110 -15.92 3.30 -1.63
C LEU A 110 -15.11 4.50 -1.10
N LEU A 111 -13.83 4.60 -1.46
CA LEU A 111 -13.00 5.74 -1.09
C LEU A 111 -13.47 7.06 -1.73
N GLU A 112 -14.05 7.01 -2.93
CA GLU A 112 -14.67 8.15 -3.58
C GLU A 112 -15.95 8.58 -2.85
N ALA A 113 -16.83 7.64 -2.49
CA ALA A 113 -18.04 7.90 -1.73
C ALA A 113 -17.76 8.55 -0.38
N GLU A 114 -16.69 8.13 0.30
CA GLU A 114 -16.22 8.71 1.56
C GLU A 114 -15.40 10.01 1.39
N ASN A 115 -15.22 10.51 0.16
CA ASN A 115 -14.40 11.69 -0.16
C ASN A 115 -12.94 11.60 0.34
N LEU A 116 -12.42 10.36 0.40
CA LEU A 116 -11.06 10.03 0.85
C LEU A 116 -10.10 9.78 -0.30
N ARG A 117 -10.59 9.39 -1.49
CA ARG A 117 -9.71 8.97 -2.60
C ARG A 117 -8.64 10.00 -2.96
N LYS A 118 -8.94 11.30 -2.89
CA LYS A 118 -7.96 12.37 -3.20
C LYS A 118 -6.96 12.65 -2.06
N ARG A 119 -7.20 12.14 -0.85
CA ARG A 119 -6.41 12.40 0.36
C ARG A 119 -5.52 11.23 0.76
N ILE A 120 -5.88 10.02 0.34
CA ILE A 120 -5.16 8.79 0.65
C ILE A 120 -4.41 8.29 -0.58
N ILE A 121 -3.17 7.88 -0.38
CA ILE A 121 -2.38 7.17 -1.40
C ILE A 121 -2.86 5.73 -1.45
N LEU A 122 -3.29 5.29 -2.62
CA LEU A 122 -3.84 3.94 -2.80
C LEU A 122 -2.90 3.08 -3.66
N VAL A 123 -2.40 1.99 -3.09
CA VAL A 123 -1.46 1.09 -3.76
C VAL A 123 -1.99 -0.32 -3.79
N ALA A 124 -1.84 -0.99 -4.94
CA ALA A 124 -2.16 -2.40 -5.11
C ALA A 124 -0.89 -3.22 -5.32
N GLY A 125 -0.87 -4.43 -4.76
CA GLY A 125 0.20 -5.40 -4.93
C GLY A 125 -0.35 -6.78 -5.28
N GLY A 126 0.46 -7.61 -5.93
CA GLY A 126 0.10 -9.01 -6.13
C GLY A 126 0.79 -9.67 -7.31
N ALA A 127 0.72 -11.01 -7.37
CA ALA A 127 1.45 -11.80 -8.37
C ALA A 127 1.08 -11.46 -9.83
N ARG A 128 -0.11 -10.90 -10.05
CA ARG A 128 -0.62 -10.52 -11.37
C ARG A 128 -0.95 -9.03 -11.48
N ILE A 129 -0.57 -8.24 -10.48
CA ILE A 129 -0.76 -6.79 -10.49
C ILE A 129 0.41 -6.15 -11.23
N THR A 130 0.08 -5.29 -12.20
CA THR A 130 1.02 -4.41 -12.88
C THR A 130 0.73 -2.97 -12.48
N HIS A 131 1.70 -2.08 -12.68
CA HIS A 131 1.52 -0.67 -12.40
C HIS A 131 0.38 -0.08 -13.25
N GLU A 132 0.35 -0.42 -14.53
CA GLU A 132 -0.61 0.04 -15.52
C GLU A 132 -2.03 -0.39 -15.17
N LEU A 133 -2.23 -1.66 -14.81
CA LEU A 133 -3.52 -2.15 -14.36
C LEU A 133 -4.03 -1.37 -13.15
N ALA A 134 -3.15 -1.16 -12.16
CA ALA A 134 -3.51 -0.40 -10.98
C ALA A 134 -3.88 1.05 -11.34
N LYS A 135 -3.09 1.72 -12.19
CA LYS A 135 -3.40 3.09 -12.67
C LYS A 135 -4.75 3.17 -13.38
N GLU A 136 -5.04 2.22 -14.27
CA GLU A 136 -6.31 2.16 -15.01
C GLU A 136 -7.52 2.02 -14.06
N LEU A 137 -7.36 1.26 -12.97
CA LEU A 137 -8.41 1.07 -11.96
C LEU A 137 -8.52 2.24 -10.97
N GLY A 138 -7.69 3.27 -11.09
CA GLY A 138 -7.74 4.44 -10.22
C GLY A 138 -6.83 4.35 -8.99
N TYR A 139 -5.81 3.49 -8.98
CA TYR A 139 -4.77 3.46 -7.94
C TYR A 139 -3.63 4.44 -8.25
N ASP A 140 -2.87 4.79 -7.23
CA ASP A 140 -1.67 5.63 -7.37
C ASP A 140 -0.50 4.81 -7.93
N ALA A 141 -0.36 3.54 -7.50
CA ALA A 141 0.64 2.60 -8.03
C ALA A 141 0.21 1.13 -7.90
N GLY A 142 0.78 0.30 -8.78
CA GLY A 142 0.73 -1.17 -8.71
C GLY A 142 2.13 -1.77 -8.58
N PHE A 143 2.29 -2.77 -7.72
CA PHE A 143 3.53 -3.50 -7.49
C PHE A 143 3.37 -5.00 -7.74
N GLY A 144 4.31 -5.56 -8.52
CA GLY A 144 4.31 -6.97 -8.88
C GLY A 144 5.35 -7.79 -8.10
N PRO A 145 5.63 -9.03 -8.54
CA PRO A 145 6.72 -9.83 -7.98
C PRO A 145 8.08 -9.11 -8.03
N GLY A 146 8.90 -9.31 -6.99
CA GLY A 146 10.22 -8.69 -6.87
C GLY A 146 10.23 -7.28 -6.28
N THR A 147 9.08 -6.82 -5.77
CA THR A 147 8.98 -5.60 -4.97
C THR A 147 9.27 -5.88 -3.50
N PHE A 148 10.00 -4.96 -2.87
CA PHE A 148 10.29 -4.96 -1.43
C PHE A 148 9.70 -3.74 -0.75
N ALA A 149 9.73 -3.72 0.58
CA ALA A 149 9.11 -2.67 1.37
C ALA A 149 9.68 -1.28 1.07
N GLU A 150 10.98 -1.17 0.82
CA GLU A 150 11.60 0.12 0.51
C GLU A 150 11.17 0.69 -0.84
N ASP A 151 10.80 -0.16 -1.81
CA ASP A 151 10.26 0.29 -3.09
C ASP A 151 8.88 0.95 -2.87
N VAL A 152 8.05 0.33 -2.02
CA VAL A 152 6.72 0.84 -1.66
C VAL A 152 6.84 2.09 -0.78
N ALA A 153 7.73 2.09 0.19
CA ALA A 153 7.97 3.22 1.08
C ALA A 153 8.47 4.44 0.31
N SER A 154 9.45 4.26 -0.59
CA SER A 154 9.96 5.33 -1.46
C SER A 154 8.84 5.96 -2.28
N PHE A 155 7.95 5.14 -2.84
CA PHE A 155 6.78 5.64 -3.56
C PHE A 155 5.85 6.47 -2.65
N ILE A 156 5.50 5.96 -1.47
CA ILE A 156 4.57 6.63 -0.54
C ILE A 156 5.12 7.99 -0.14
N VAL A 157 6.39 8.08 0.29
CA VAL A 157 6.92 9.33 0.84
C VAL A 157 7.06 10.42 -0.23
N HIS A 158 7.49 10.07 -1.45
CA HIS A 158 7.53 11.02 -2.56
C HIS A 158 6.14 11.44 -3.00
N ARG A 159 5.18 10.51 -2.99
CA ARG A 159 3.80 10.83 -3.34
C ARG A 159 3.16 11.74 -2.29
N LEU A 160 3.39 11.52 -1.00
CA LEU A 160 2.92 12.40 0.07
C LEU A 160 3.51 13.80 -0.06
N GLU A 161 4.81 13.90 -0.30
CA GLU A 161 5.47 15.19 -0.54
C GLU A 161 4.82 15.94 -1.70
N SER A 162 4.47 15.25 -2.79
CA SER A 162 3.80 15.87 -3.95
C SER A 162 2.34 16.29 -3.71
N MET A 163 1.71 15.80 -2.63
CA MET A 163 0.32 16.11 -2.27
C MET A 163 0.20 17.24 -1.26
N ALA A 164 1.30 17.58 -0.57
CA ALA A 164 1.41 18.65 0.40
C ALA A 164 1.56 20.02 -0.28
#